data_AF-A0L830-F1
#
_entry.id   AF-A0L830-F1
#
_cell.length_a   1.000
_cell.length_b   1.000
_cell.length_c   1.000
_cell.angle_alpha   90.00
_cell.angle_beta   90.00
_cell.angle_gamma   90.00
#
_symmetry.space_group_name_H-M   'P 1'
#
loop_
_entity.id
_entity.type
_entity.pdbx_description
1 polymer ?
#
loop_
_entity_poly.entity_id
_entity_poly.type
_entity_poly.pdbx_seq_one_letter_code
_entity_poly.pdbx_strand_id
1 'polypeptide(L)'
;MKSGEKKFTGRIGELLKAFEDRHKNDGVLYTDIDKLQERIENWKQLTDVISHMCYLMADTVESRGFACSAFHHPTFHPDTRQTYSSQITLQASRVQLNSYPRFQREVIREKTLEKADRLMFEEAILDGKMWVHMWIDDQAEEPREFKLSKITEEVVEEILIDFLNKVYR
;
A
#
# COMPACT_ATOMS: atom_id res chain seq x y z
N MET A 1 21.38 -29.50 30.35
CA MET A 1 21.01 -29.21 28.95
C MET A 1 21.56 -30.30 28.04
N LYS A 2 20.69 -30.96 27.29
CA LYS A 2 21.03 -32.14 26.46
C LYS A 2 21.88 -31.66 25.27
N SER A 3 22.90 -32.42 24.84
CA SER A 3 23.90 -31.96 23.85
C SER A 3 23.30 -31.51 22.51
N GLY A 4 22.07 -31.94 22.19
CA GLY A 4 21.30 -31.48 21.03
C GLY A 4 20.85 -30.01 21.12
N GLU A 5 20.48 -29.51 22.30
CA GLU A 5 20.08 -28.10 22.48
C GLU A 5 21.25 -27.15 22.24
N LYS A 6 22.44 -27.48 22.77
CA LYS A 6 23.67 -26.70 22.54
C LYS A 6 24.06 -26.66 21.06
N LYS A 7 23.85 -27.77 20.34
CA LYS A 7 24.15 -27.85 18.90
C LYS A 7 23.15 -27.06 18.06
N PHE A 8 21.89 -27.03 18.50
CA PHE A 8 20.82 -26.26 17.85
C PHE A 8 20.98 -24.75 18.09
N THR A 9 21.25 -24.32 19.33
CA THR A 9 21.50 -22.90 19.64
C THR A 9 22.77 -22.37 18.99
N GLY A 10 23.82 -23.20 18.88
CA GLY A 10 25.03 -22.86 18.12
C GLY A 10 24.75 -22.61 16.64
N ARG A 11 23.95 -23.47 15.99
CA ARG A 11 23.53 -23.30 14.60
C ARG A 11 22.66 -22.06 14.38
N ILE A 12 21.76 -21.75 15.31
CA ILE A 12 20.97 -20.51 15.24
C ILE A 12 21.90 -19.28 15.40
N GLY A 13 22.87 -19.33 16.29
CA GLY A 13 23.86 -18.26 16.45
C GLY A 13 24.70 -18.02 15.19
N GLU A 14 25.12 -19.08 14.51
CA GLU A 14 25.85 -18.99 13.23
C GLU A 14 24.98 -18.44 12.09
N LEU A 15 23.70 -18.83 12.03
CA LEU A 15 22.74 -18.32 11.05
C LEU A 15 22.43 -16.83 11.27
N LEU A 16 22.24 -16.41 12.53
CA LEU A 16 22.03 -15.00 12.89
C LEU A 16 23.26 -14.16 12.58
N LYS A 17 24.46 -14.66 12.88
CA LYS A 17 25.71 -13.97 12.56
C LYS A 17 25.91 -13.82 11.05
N ALA A 18 25.63 -14.86 10.26
CA ALA A 18 25.69 -14.78 8.79
C ALA A 18 24.61 -13.87 8.19
N PHE A 19 23.50 -13.65 8.90
CA PHE A 19 22.46 -12.69 8.52
C PHE A 19 22.93 -11.25 8.81
N GLU A 20 23.46 -11.00 10.01
CA GLU A 20 24.05 -9.71 10.41
C GLU A 20 25.24 -9.30 9.53
N ASP A 21 26.13 -10.23 9.20
CA ASP A 21 27.33 -9.97 8.38
C ASP A 21 26.98 -9.66 6.92
N ARG A 22 25.91 -10.28 6.36
CA ARG A 22 25.40 -9.93 5.03
C ARG A 22 24.79 -8.54 5.01
N HIS A 23 24.01 -8.19 6.05
CA HIS A 23 23.39 -6.87 6.15
C HIS A 23 24.38 -5.73 6.43
N LYS A 24 25.53 -6.01 7.07
CA LYS A 24 26.63 -5.04 7.19
C LYS A 24 27.37 -4.79 5.88
N ASN A 25 27.45 -5.79 5.00
CA ASN A 25 28.18 -5.69 3.73
C ASN A 25 27.34 -5.12 2.57
N ASP A 26 26.00 -5.22 2.64
CA ASP A 26 25.08 -4.69 1.61
C ASP A 26 24.75 -3.19 1.78
N GLY A 27 25.50 -2.45 2.59
CA GLY A 27 25.46 -0.98 2.61
C GLY A 27 24.20 -0.33 3.21
N VAL A 28 23.33 -1.09 3.88
CA VAL A 28 22.14 -0.52 4.55
C VAL A 28 22.52 -0.02 5.95
N LEU A 29 22.55 1.30 6.10
CA LEU A 29 22.77 2.04 7.35
C LEU A 29 21.64 1.76 8.38
N TYR A 30 21.77 0.70 9.17
CA TYR A 30 21.00 0.50 10.41
C TYR A 30 21.59 1.33 11.57
N THR A 31 21.73 2.64 11.40
CA THR A 31 22.34 3.47 12.46
C THR A 31 21.42 3.78 13.64
N ASP A 32 20.16 3.34 13.67
CA ASP A 32 19.31 3.34 14.87
C ASP A 32 18.09 2.42 14.71
N ILE A 33 18.15 1.22 15.30
CA ILE A 33 17.05 0.23 15.29
C ILE A 33 15.78 0.82 15.91
N ASP A 34 15.91 1.62 16.98
CA ASP A 34 14.76 2.22 17.68
C ASP A 34 14.04 3.26 16.80
N LYS A 35 14.79 4.07 16.03
CA LYS A 35 14.20 5.04 15.08
C LYS A 35 13.53 4.34 13.90
N LEU A 36 14.01 3.16 13.51
CA LEU A 36 13.35 2.36 12.48
C LEU A 36 12.02 1.79 12.99
N GLN A 37 11.99 1.29 14.24
CA GLN A 37 10.75 0.82 14.86
C GLN A 37 9.70 1.92 14.98
N GLU A 38 10.09 3.11 15.43
CA GLU A 38 9.19 4.27 15.51
C GLU A 38 8.61 4.65 14.13
N ARG A 39 9.44 4.65 13.08
CA ARG A 39 8.99 4.90 11.71
C ARG A 39 8.00 3.85 11.21
N ILE A 40 8.26 2.57 11.50
CA ILE A 40 7.38 1.47 11.14
C ILE A 40 6.00 1.63 11.82
N GLU A 41 5.98 2.00 13.11
CA GLU A 41 4.72 2.12 13.85
C GLU A 41 3.89 3.32 13.39
N ASN A 42 4.53 4.48 13.20
CA ASN A 42 3.87 5.66 12.62
C ASN A 42 3.31 5.36 11.23
N TRP A 43 4.03 4.58 10.41
CA TRP A 43 3.54 4.18 9.10
C TRP A 43 2.32 3.27 9.16
N LYS A 44 2.29 2.26 10.05
CA LYS A 44 1.11 1.38 10.17
C LYS A 44 -0.15 2.20 10.44
N GLN A 45 -0.05 3.17 11.35
CA GLN A 45 -1.16 4.06 11.66
C GLN A 45 -1.59 4.86 10.43
N LEU A 46 -0.63 5.44 9.67
CA LEU A 46 -0.93 6.15 8.43
C LEU A 46 -1.55 5.24 7.35
N THR A 47 -1.08 4.00 7.24
CA THR A 47 -1.62 3.01 6.29
C THR A 47 -3.06 2.66 6.62
N ASP A 48 -3.37 2.49 7.90
CA ASP A 48 -4.72 2.20 8.36
C ASP A 48 -5.66 3.37 8.02
N VAL A 49 -5.20 4.60 8.23
CA VAL A 49 -5.92 5.82 7.85
C VAL A 49 -6.15 5.89 6.34
N ILE A 50 -5.10 5.77 5.52
CA ILE A 50 -5.21 5.83 4.05
C ILE A 50 -6.15 4.73 3.54
N SER A 51 -6.00 3.50 4.06
CA SER A 51 -6.83 2.37 3.69
C SER A 51 -8.29 2.64 4.03
N HIS A 52 -8.56 3.08 5.26
CA HIS A 52 -9.90 3.41 5.73
C HIS A 52 -10.57 4.47 4.85
N MET A 53 -9.87 5.56 4.54
CA MET A 53 -10.38 6.63 3.67
C MET A 53 -10.65 6.14 2.25
N CYS A 54 -9.76 5.31 1.68
CA CYS A 54 -9.97 4.73 0.36
C CYS A 54 -11.20 3.82 0.33
N TYR A 55 -11.40 2.98 1.36
CA TYR A 55 -12.58 2.13 1.47
C TYR A 55 -13.88 2.93 1.62
N LEU A 56 -13.88 3.96 2.47
CA LEU A 56 -15.04 4.86 2.62
C LEU A 56 -15.38 5.56 1.31
N MET A 57 -14.36 6.00 0.56
CA MET A 57 -14.57 6.63 -0.73
C MET A 57 -15.13 5.65 -1.75
N ALA A 58 -14.58 4.43 -1.84
CA ALA A 58 -15.06 3.40 -2.74
C ALA A 58 -16.54 3.07 -2.48
N ASP A 59 -16.91 2.82 -1.22
CA ASP A 59 -18.30 2.56 -0.81
C ASP A 59 -19.22 3.74 -1.15
N THR A 60 -18.78 4.98 -0.89
CA THR A 60 -19.54 6.18 -1.23
C THR A 60 -19.78 6.30 -2.74
N VAL A 61 -18.77 6.03 -3.56
CA VAL A 61 -18.88 6.06 -5.03
C VAL A 61 -19.79 4.94 -5.53
N GLU A 62 -19.67 3.72 -5.00
CA GLU A 62 -20.54 2.60 -5.34
C GLU A 62 -22.01 2.84 -4.96
N SER A 63 -22.26 3.48 -3.82
CA SER A 63 -23.61 3.85 -3.38
C SER A 63 -24.33 4.79 -4.36
N ARG A 64 -23.56 5.60 -5.10
CA ARG A 64 -24.05 6.48 -6.17
C ARG A 64 -24.21 5.77 -7.52
N GLY A 65 -23.82 4.50 -7.58
CA GLY A 65 -24.02 3.60 -8.70
C GLY A 65 -22.85 3.53 -9.67
N PHE A 66 -21.66 4.01 -9.33
CA PHE A 66 -20.45 3.86 -10.16
C PHE A 66 -19.60 2.71 -9.65
N ALA A 67 -19.01 1.89 -10.53
CA ALA A 67 -18.12 0.82 -10.10
C ALA A 67 -16.84 1.40 -9.50
N CYS A 68 -16.52 1.04 -8.25
CA CYS A 68 -15.35 1.55 -7.54
C CYS A 68 -14.85 0.51 -6.53
N SER A 69 -13.54 0.34 -6.42
CA SER A 69 -12.96 -0.57 -5.45
C SER A 69 -11.71 0.02 -4.83
N ALA A 70 -11.48 -0.31 -3.56
CA ALA A 70 -10.20 -0.11 -2.90
C ALA A 70 -9.69 -1.47 -2.43
N PHE A 71 -8.38 -1.65 -2.45
CA PHE A 71 -7.74 -2.84 -1.88
C PHE A 71 -6.33 -2.52 -1.42
N HIS A 72 -5.93 -3.24 -0.37
CA HIS A 72 -4.62 -3.15 0.24
C HIS A 72 -3.79 -4.36 -0.15
N HIS A 73 -2.62 -4.10 -0.72
CA HIS A 73 -1.61 -5.08 -1.09
C HIS A 73 -0.39 -4.96 -0.16
N PRO A 74 -0.36 -5.73 0.94
CA PRO A 74 0.86 -5.88 1.72
C PRO A 74 1.85 -6.77 0.96
N THR A 75 3.06 -6.26 0.72
CA THR A 75 4.15 -7.03 0.11
C THR A 75 5.06 -7.57 1.20
N PHE A 76 5.14 -8.90 1.30
CA PHE A 76 5.92 -9.59 2.31
C PHE A 76 7.27 -10.03 1.75
N HIS A 77 8.33 -9.88 2.54
CA HIS A 77 9.60 -10.51 2.20
C HIS A 77 9.48 -12.02 2.36
N PRO A 78 9.90 -12.78 1.35
CA PRO A 78 9.65 -14.22 1.27
C PRO A 78 10.26 -14.98 2.45
N ASP A 79 11.44 -14.55 2.94
CA ASP A 79 12.17 -15.29 3.98
C ASP A 79 11.83 -14.87 5.43
N THR A 80 11.47 -13.60 5.67
CA THR A 80 11.28 -13.07 7.04
C THR A 80 9.81 -12.92 7.42
N ARG A 81 8.88 -13.03 6.44
CA ARG A 81 7.44 -12.72 6.59
C ARG A 81 7.16 -11.32 7.15
N GLN A 82 8.14 -10.42 7.12
CA GLN A 82 7.94 -9.01 7.45
C GLN A 82 7.41 -8.29 6.21
N THR A 83 6.51 -7.33 6.40
CA THR A 83 6.00 -6.46 5.33
C THR A 83 7.06 -5.40 5.02
N TYR A 84 7.53 -5.29 3.77
CA TYR A 84 8.53 -4.28 3.36
C TYR A 84 7.94 -3.13 2.56
N SER A 85 6.78 -3.34 1.95
CA SER A 85 6.01 -2.27 1.31
C SER A 85 4.53 -2.55 1.43
N SER A 86 3.78 -1.48 1.65
CA SER A 86 2.34 -1.44 1.64
C SER A 86 1.90 -0.63 0.42
N GLN A 87 1.04 -1.22 -0.41
CA GLN A 87 0.41 -0.52 -1.53
C GLN A 87 -1.09 -0.48 -1.32
N ILE A 88 -1.68 0.71 -1.37
CA ILE A 88 -3.14 0.88 -1.34
C ILE A 88 -3.55 1.36 -2.71
N THR A 89 -4.39 0.57 -3.38
CA THR A 89 -4.89 0.91 -4.72
C THR A 89 -6.38 1.17 -4.64
N LEU A 90 -6.80 2.20 -5.35
CA LEU A 90 -8.18 2.53 -5.60
C LEU A 90 -8.40 2.55 -7.11
N GLN A 91 -9.48 1.90 -7.54
CA GLN A 91 -9.92 1.83 -8.91
C GLN A 91 -11.31 2.46 -9.03
N ALA A 92 -11.48 3.40 -9.96
CA ALA A 92 -12.77 4.01 -10.24
C ALA A 92 -13.11 3.92 -11.73
N SER A 93 -14.32 3.44 -12.01
CA SER A 93 -14.85 3.34 -13.37
C SER A 93 -15.94 4.39 -13.58
N ARG A 94 -15.92 5.01 -14.76
CA ARG A 94 -16.94 5.97 -15.20
C ARG A 94 -18.29 5.30 -15.53
N VAL A 95 -18.37 3.97 -15.48
CA VAL A 95 -19.57 3.21 -15.82
C VAL A 95 -20.55 3.18 -14.64
N GLN A 96 -21.77 3.65 -14.90
CA GLN A 96 -22.85 3.61 -13.93
C GLN A 96 -23.57 2.24 -13.95
N LEU A 97 -23.39 1.45 -12.90
CA LEU A 97 -23.98 0.12 -12.69
C LEU A 97 -25.51 0.15 -12.63
N ASN A 98 -26.09 1.26 -12.16
CA ASN A 98 -27.55 1.39 -12.05
C ASN A 98 -28.27 1.38 -13.41
N SER A 99 -27.56 1.66 -14.50
CA SER A 99 -28.07 1.55 -15.87
C SER A 99 -28.22 0.10 -16.35
N TYR A 100 -27.74 -0.88 -15.58
CA TYR A 100 -27.78 -2.30 -15.95
C TYR A 100 -28.71 -3.12 -15.03
N PRO A 101 -29.31 -4.21 -15.56
CA PRO A 101 -30.08 -5.15 -14.77
C PRO A 101 -29.27 -5.74 -13.61
N ARG A 102 -29.91 -5.93 -12.45
CA ARG A 102 -29.26 -6.37 -11.20
C ARG A 102 -28.38 -7.62 -11.38
N PHE A 103 -28.84 -8.60 -12.15
CA PHE A 103 -28.11 -9.87 -12.36
C PHE A 103 -26.85 -9.73 -13.22
N GLN A 104 -26.66 -8.61 -13.93
CA GLN A 104 -25.47 -8.33 -14.74
C GLN A 104 -24.47 -7.41 -14.04
N ARG A 105 -24.88 -6.72 -12.96
CA ARG A 105 -24.08 -5.65 -12.35
C ARG A 105 -22.71 -6.12 -11.89
N GLU A 106 -22.62 -7.30 -11.28
CA GLU A 106 -21.34 -7.82 -10.79
C GLU A 106 -20.35 -8.09 -11.93
N VAL A 107 -20.82 -8.76 -12.99
CA VAL A 107 -19.98 -9.05 -14.16
C VAL A 107 -19.52 -7.77 -14.85
N ILE A 108 -20.37 -6.76 -14.93
CA ILE A 108 -20.03 -5.46 -15.52
C ILE A 108 -19.06 -4.71 -14.61
N ARG A 109 -19.30 -4.72 -13.31
CA ARG A 109 -18.44 -4.12 -12.30
C ARG A 109 -17.01 -4.66 -12.44
N GLU A 110 -16.82 -5.97 -12.39
CA GLU A 110 -15.50 -6.61 -12.55
C GLU A 110 -14.80 -6.18 -13.84
N LYS A 111 -15.49 -6.32 -14.99
CA LYS A 111 -14.90 -5.98 -16.31
C LYS A 111 -14.54 -4.51 -16.46
N THR A 112 -15.32 -3.62 -15.85
CA THR A 112 -15.04 -2.18 -15.94
C THR A 112 -13.91 -1.76 -15.00
N LEU A 113 -13.74 -2.44 -13.86
CA LEU A 113 -12.62 -2.22 -12.95
C LEU A 113 -11.27 -2.70 -13.52
N GLU A 114 -11.25 -3.70 -14.40
CA GLU A 114 -10.03 -4.10 -15.13
C GLU A 114 -9.41 -2.95 -15.95
N LYS A 115 -10.26 -2.03 -16.42
CA LYS A 115 -9.87 -0.85 -17.23
C LYS A 115 -10.15 0.46 -16.50
N ALA A 116 -10.36 0.41 -15.19
CA ALA A 116 -10.65 1.59 -14.41
C ALA A 116 -9.43 2.50 -14.32
N ASP A 117 -9.72 3.78 -14.10
CA ASP A 117 -8.73 4.75 -13.65
C ASP A 117 -8.25 4.36 -12.26
N ARG A 118 -6.96 4.60 -11.98
CA ARG A 118 -6.30 4.07 -10.79
C ARG A 118 -5.58 5.16 -10.02
N LEU A 119 -5.67 5.07 -8.70
CA LEU A 119 -4.83 5.81 -7.76
C LEU A 119 -4.12 4.79 -6.88
N MET A 120 -2.81 4.91 -6.73
CA MET A 120 -2.01 4.02 -5.90
C MET A 120 -1.15 4.84 -4.94
N PHE A 121 -1.25 4.51 -3.66
CA PHE A 121 -0.33 4.95 -2.63
C PHE A 121 0.73 3.85 -2.47
N GLU A 122 1.96 4.15 -2.87
CA GLU A 122 3.10 3.25 -2.76
C GLU A 122 4.10 3.75 -1.73
N GLU A 123 4.55 2.82 -0.91
CA GLU A 123 5.44 3.09 0.19
C GLU A 123 6.93 2.98 -0.18
N ALA A 124 7.74 3.90 0.36
CA ALA A 124 9.18 3.76 0.49
C ALA A 124 9.65 4.04 1.93
N ILE A 125 9.46 3.07 2.85
CA ILE A 125 9.80 3.17 4.31
C ILE A 125 11.21 3.71 4.51
N LEU A 126 12.16 3.12 3.79
CA LEU A 126 13.59 3.38 3.98
C LEU A 126 13.92 4.84 3.67
N ASP A 127 13.24 5.41 2.68
CA ASP A 127 13.42 6.80 2.28
C ASP A 127 12.56 7.77 3.12
N GLY A 128 11.66 7.25 3.95
CA GLY A 128 10.70 8.04 4.72
C GLY A 128 9.70 8.75 3.81
N LYS A 129 9.35 8.11 2.68
CA LYS A 129 8.53 8.69 1.62
C LYS A 129 7.34 7.81 1.25
N MET A 130 6.37 8.43 0.61
CA MET A 130 5.26 7.79 -0.07
C MET A 130 5.15 8.39 -1.47
N TRP A 131 4.98 7.51 -2.44
CA TRP A 131 4.72 7.85 -3.83
C TRP A 131 3.24 7.70 -4.10
N VAL A 132 2.67 8.68 -4.80
CA VAL A 132 1.28 8.62 -5.24
C VAL A 132 1.28 8.56 -6.75
N HIS A 133 0.83 7.44 -7.28
CA HIS A 133 0.73 7.17 -8.71
C HIS A 133 -0.72 7.30 -9.14
N MET A 134 -0.93 7.91 -10.31
CA MET A 134 -2.25 8.06 -10.88
C MET A 134 -2.23 7.61 -12.33
N TRP A 135 -3.22 6.82 -12.73
CA TRP A 135 -3.46 6.43 -14.11
C TRP A 135 -4.86 6.84 -14.50
N ILE A 136 -4.97 7.76 -15.46
CA ILE A 136 -6.24 8.22 -16.02
C ILE A 136 -6.23 7.91 -17.52
N ASP A 137 -7.29 7.28 -18.04
CA ASP A 137 -7.41 6.93 -19.46
C ASP A 137 -6.21 6.12 -20.00
N ASP A 138 -5.76 5.15 -19.21
CA ASP A 138 -4.55 4.33 -19.45
C ASP A 138 -3.23 5.13 -19.55
N GLN A 139 -3.23 6.42 -19.20
CA GLN A 139 -2.03 7.26 -19.14
C GLN A 139 -1.55 7.41 -17.71
N ALA A 140 -0.28 7.07 -17.48
CA ALA A 140 0.39 7.27 -16.20
C ALA A 140 0.84 8.73 -16.05
N GLU A 141 0.45 9.37 -14.95
CA GLU A 141 1.02 10.67 -14.55
C GLU A 141 2.38 10.49 -13.87
N GLU A 142 3.17 11.57 -13.84
CA GLU A 142 4.40 11.63 -13.04
C GLU A 142 4.08 11.40 -11.55
N PRO A 143 4.74 10.43 -10.88
CA PRO A 143 4.47 10.13 -9.48
C PRO A 143 4.70 11.33 -8.56
N ARG A 144 3.75 11.60 -7.66
CA ARG A 144 3.89 12.65 -6.65
C ARG A 144 4.58 12.09 -5.41
N GLU A 145 5.68 12.73 -5.00
CA GLU A 145 6.42 12.36 -3.80
C GLU A 145 5.94 13.12 -2.57
N PHE A 146 5.68 12.40 -1.48
CA PHE A 146 5.36 12.96 -0.18
C PHE A 146 6.32 12.43 0.89
N LYS A 147 6.73 13.29 1.82
CA LYS A 147 7.44 12.84 3.04
C LYS A 147 6.42 12.24 3.99
N LEU A 148 6.69 11.05 4.54
CA LEU A 148 5.80 10.36 5.48
C LEU A 148 5.40 11.24 6.67
N SER A 149 6.34 12.02 7.19
CA SER A 149 6.09 12.93 8.32
C SER A 149 5.15 14.11 8.03
N LYS A 150 4.79 14.32 6.76
CA LYS A 150 3.89 15.38 6.31
C LYS A 150 2.53 14.85 5.84
N ILE A 151 2.33 13.53 5.89
CA ILE A 151 1.07 12.92 5.48
C ILE A 151 0.10 13.00 6.63
N THR A 152 -1.03 13.66 6.37
CA THR A 152 -2.16 13.79 7.29
C THR A 152 -3.43 13.33 6.60
N GLU A 153 -4.51 13.17 7.36
CA GLU A 153 -5.84 12.86 6.81
C GLU A 153 -6.26 13.87 5.74
N GLU A 154 -6.02 15.16 5.96
CA GLU A 154 -6.38 16.22 5.00
C GLU A 154 -5.61 16.09 3.69
N VAL A 155 -4.31 15.76 3.75
CA VAL A 155 -3.51 15.54 2.54
C VAL A 155 -4.03 14.34 1.74
N VAL A 156 -4.41 13.27 2.43
CA VAL A 156 -5.00 12.08 1.79
C VAL A 156 -6.35 12.44 1.16
N GLU A 157 -7.19 13.21 1.86
CA GLU A 157 -8.47 13.69 1.34
C GLU A 157 -8.30 14.53 0.07
N GLU A 158 -7.37 15.48 0.06
CA GLU A 158 -7.07 16.30 -1.11
C GLU A 158 -6.65 15.45 -2.33
N ILE A 159 -5.80 14.44 -2.12
CA ILE A 159 -5.37 13.51 -3.18
C ILE A 159 -6.58 12.73 -3.74
N LEU A 160 -7.46 12.25 -2.87
CA LEU A 160 -8.65 11.49 -3.24
C LEU A 160 -9.65 12.37 -4.02
N ILE A 161 -9.87 13.61 -3.57
CA ILE A 161 -10.72 14.58 -4.26
C ILE A 161 -10.16 14.93 -5.64
N ASP A 162 -8.84 15.14 -5.76
CA ASP A 162 -8.17 15.40 -7.03
C ASP A 162 -8.38 14.22 -8.01
N PHE A 163 -8.20 12.98 -7.53
CA PHE A 163 -8.46 11.78 -8.32
C PHE A 163 -9.91 11.71 -8.82
N LEU A 164 -10.91 11.84 -7.93
CA LEU A 164 -12.32 11.80 -8.33
C LEU A 164 -12.69 12.90 -9.33
N ASN A 165 -12.13 14.10 -9.14
CA ASN A 165 -12.33 15.20 -10.08
C ASN A 165 -11.79 14.86 -11.47
N LYS A 166 -10.66 14.16 -11.59
CA LYS A 166 -10.12 13.75 -12.89
C LYS A 166 -10.90 12.62 -13.54
N VAL A 167 -11.44 11.69 -12.75
CA VAL A 167 -12.25 10.57 -13.25
C VAL A 167 -13.62 11.04 -13.74
N TYR A 168 -14.30 11.90 -12.97
CA TYR A 168 -15.72 12.22 -13.18
C TYR A 168 -16.01 13.62 -13.72
N ARG A 169 -15.01 14.48 -13.95
CA ARG A 169 -15.20 15.72 -14.73
C ARG A 169 -15.12 15.45 -16.22
#